data_AF-C6HZ05-F1
#
_entry.id   AF-C6HZ05-F1
#
_cell.length_a   1.000
_cell.length_b   1.000
_cell.length_c   1.000
_cell.angle_alpha   90.00
_cell.angle_beta   90.00
_cell.angle_gamma   90.00
#
_symmetry.space_group_name_H-M   'P 1'
#
loop_
_entity.id
_entity.type
_entity.pdbx_description
1 polymer ?
#
loop_
_entity_poly.entity_id
_entity_poly.type
_entity_poly.pdbx_seq_one_letter_code
_entity_poly.pdbx_strand_id
1 'polypeptide(L)'
;MSIVPETHLRQMLPQMTGGPVERILRRIRPFMLIAAVGALGACAQTNALIGNHQNAAYNYRASAQSMEKAAKKEADLQNHILAAKQYIDAAGTRLSSAQEYQKIGNPVWAKNMFDRSTTDLNTAANEIKAAQSPLPNN
;
A
#
# COMPACT_ATOMS: atom_id res chain seq x y z
N MET A 1 49.50 -66.20 -14.84
CA MET A 1 49.77 -66.56 -13.42
C MET A 1 48.67 -65.90 -12.58
N SER A 2 47.92 -66.56 -11.72
CA SER A 2 47.74 -68.00 -11.42
C SER A 2 46.25 -68.20 -11.08
N ILE A 3 45.56 -69.19 -11.64
CA ILE A 3 45.32 -70.53 -11.04
C ILE A 3 44.53 -70.45 -9.72
N VAL A 4 43.23 -70.77 -9.84
CA VAL A 4 42.26 -71.26 -8.82
C VAL A 4 42.78 -72.62 -8.29
N PRO A 5 42.71 -73.02 -7.00
CA PRO A 5 41.48 -73.16 -6.18
C PRO A 5 41.70 -72.71 -4.69
N GLU A 6 40.98 -73.11 -3.62
CA GLU A 6 39.98 -74.18 -3.44
C GLU A 6 38.92 -73.96 -2.32
N THR A 7 37.87 -74.75 -2.44
CA THR A 7 36.78 -75.16 -1.53
C THR A 7 37.21 -76.06 -0.34
N HIS A 8 36.23 -76.39 0.53
CA HIS A 8 36.23 -77.49 1.55
C HIS A 8 36.84 -77.17 2.95
N LEU A 9 36.29 -77.58 4.11
CA LEU A 9 35.19 -78.51 4.48
C LEU A 9 34.34 -78.05 5.71
N ARG A 10 33.05 -78.43 5.69
CA ARG A 10 32.21 -79.01 6.78
C ARG A 10 31.88 -78.29 8.12
N GLN A 11 30.59 -78.43 8.45
CA GLN A 11 30.00 -78.73 9.78
C GLN A 11 29.99 -77.59 10.83
N MET A 12 28.91 -77.32 11.59
CA MET A 12 27.60 -78.00 11.81
C MET A 12 26.47 -76.96 12.00
N LEU A 13 25.23 -77.34 11.66
CA LEU A 13 24.00 -76.83 12.31
C LEU A 13 23.81 -77.59 13.63
N PRO A 14 23.36 -76.94 14.72
CA PRO A 14 21.95 -76.60 14.91
C PRO A 14 21.72 -75.13 15.31
N GLN A 15 20.71 -74.43 14.80
CA GLN A 15 19.34 -74.42 15.34
C GLN A 15 19.27 -74.22 16.86
N MET A 16 19.20 -72.96 17.33
CA MET A 16 18.46 -72.58 18.54
C MET A 16 18.07 -71.09 18.57
N THR A 17 16.80 -70.84 18.23
CA THR A 17 15.90 -69.88 18.92
C THR A 17 16.40 -68.46 19.22
N GLY A 18 16.37 -67.58 18.20
CA GLY A 18 16.21 -66.13 18.38
C GLY A 18 14.73 -65.73 18.22
N GLY A 19 14.08 -65.27 19.30
CA GLY A 19 12.63 -65.08 19.36
C GLY A 19 12.03 -63.99 18.45
N PRO A 20 10.70 -63.97 18.24
CA PRO A 20 10.03 -63.05 17.31
C PRO A 20 10.06 -61.56 17.71
N VAL A 21 10.53 -61.22 18.90
CA VAL A 21 10.42 -59.87 19.50
C VAL A 21 11.38 -58.85 18.87
N GLU A 22 12.60 -59.24 18.50
CA GLU A 22 13.60 -58.29 17.97
C GLU A 22 13.30 -57.76 16.56
N ARG A 23 12.47 -58.45 15.77
CA ARG A 23 12.11 -58.00 14.42
C ARG A 23 11.13 -56.81 14.40
N ILE A 24 10.44 -56.53 15.50
CA ILE A 24 9.42 -55.48 15.58
C ILE A 24 10.06 -54.10 15.85
N LEU A 25 11.07 -54.05 16.72
CA LEU A 25 11.71 -52.79 17.16
C LEU A 25 12.53 -52.06 16.07
N ARG A 26 12.97 -52.75 15.00
CA ARG A 26 13.66 -52.10 13.86
C ARG A 26 12.72 -51.43 12.85
N ARG A 27 11.41 -51.70 12.86
CA ARG A 27 10.48 -51.20 11.82
C ARG A 27 9.69 -49.94 12.18
N ILE A 28 9.64 -49.57 13.46
CA ILE A 28 8.77 -48.50 13.98
C ILE A 28 9.48 -47.13 14.03
N ARG A 29 10.82 -47.10 14.05
CA ARG A 29 11.60 -45.87 14.24
C ARG A 29 11.53 -44.79 13.12
N PRO A 30 11.27 -45.07 11.82
CA PRO A 30 11.17 -43.97 10.84
C PRO A 30 9.80 -43.26 10.87
N PHE A 31 8.72 -43.92 11.29
CA PHE A 31 7.37 -43.36 11.16
C PHE A 31 7.04 -42.25 12.16
N MET A 32 7.54 -42.33 13.40
CA MET A 32 7.35 -41.24 14.38
C MET A 32 8.12 -39.97 14.03
N LEU A 33 9.26 -40.06 13.33
CA LEU A 33 10.04 -38.88 12.94
C LEU A 33 9.32 -38.04 11.89
N ILE A 34 8.64 -38.70 10.94
CA ILE A 34 7.91 -38.03 9.84
C ILE A 34 6.69 -37.26 10.36
N ALA A 35 5.95 -37.80 11.32
CA ALA A 35 4.78 -37.14 11.90
C ALA A 35 5.15 -35.84 12.65
N ALA A 36 6.27 -35.84 13.39
CA ALA A 36 6.76 -34.64 14.09
C ALA A 36 7.19 -33.53 13.11
N VAL A 37 7.87 -33.89 12.01
CA VAL A 37 8.26 -32.93 10.96
C VAL A 37 7.04 -32.37 10.23
N GLY A 38 6.02 -33.19 9.97
CA GLY A 38 4.76 -32.75 9.34
C GLY A 38 4.01 -31.70 10.16
N ALA A 39 3.90 -31.90 11.48
CA ALA A 39 3.26 -30.93 12.38
C ALA A 39 4.02 -29.59 12.44
N LEU A 40 5.35 -29.63 12.53
CA LEU A 40 6.20 -28.44 12.52
C LEU A 40 6.14 -27.70 11.16
N GLY A 41 6.10 -28.44 10.05
CA GLY A 41 5.92 -27.89 8.71
C GLY A 41 4.58 -27.18 8.51
N ALA A 42 3.49 -27.74 9.07
CA ALA A 42 2.18 -27.09 9.06
C ALA A 42 2.19 -25.76 9.83
N CYS A 43 2.76 -25.73 11.04
CA CYS A 43 2.90 -24.48 11.80
C CYS A 43 3.76 -23.43 11.08
N ALA A 44 4.87 -23.84 10.44
CA ALA A 44 5.71 -22.95 9.66
C ALA A 44 4.98 -22.36 8.43
N GLN A 45 4.20 -23.17 7.70
CA GLN A 45 3.40 -22.71 6.57
C GLN A 45 2.28 -21.76 7.01
N THR A 46 1.58 -22.05 8.11
CA THR A 46 0.55 -21.16 8.67
C THR A 46 1.15 -19.82 9.12
N ASN A 47 2.31 -19.84 9.79
CA ASN A 47 2.98 -18.61 10.22
C ASN A 47 3.50 -17.78 9.04
N ALA A 48 4.03 -18.43 7.99
CA ALA A 48 4.43 -17.76 6.75
C ALA A 48 3.23 -17.14 6.01
N LEU A 49 2.09 -17.84 5.98
CA LEU A 49 0.85 -17.37 5.38
C LEU A 49 0.27 -16.17 6.16
N ILE A 50 0.23 -16.24 7.49
CA ILE A 50 -0.19 -15.13 8.36
C ILE A 50 0.74 -13.92 8.17
N GLY A 51 2.06 -14.12 8.16
CA GLY A 51 3.03 -13.05 7.91
C GLY A 51 2.86 -12.41 6.53
N ASN A 52 2.59 -13.21 5.49
CA ASN A 52 2.29 -12.71 4.15
C ASN A 52 0.99 -11.88 4.12
N HIS A 53 -0.09 -12.35 4.76
CA HIS A 53 -1.34 -11.59 4.87
C HIS A 53 -1.19 -10.31 5.70
N GLN A 54 -0.39 -10.32 6.77
CA GLN A 54 -0.09 -9.11 7.56
C GLN A 54 0.69 -8.09 6.73
N ASN A 55 1.70 -8.54 5.97
CA ASN A 55 2.46 -7.68 5.05
C ASN A 55 1.56 -7.12 3.93
N ALA A 56 0.69 -7.94 3.34
CA ALA A 56 -0.30 -7.49 2.36
C ALA A 56 -1.25 -6.44 2.96
N ALA A 57 -1.79 -6.68 4.16
CA ALA A 57 -2.67 -5.74 4.86
C ALA A 57 -1.97 -4.40 5.18
N TYR A 58 -0.70 -4.44 5.59
CA TYR A 58 0.13 -3.25 5.78
C TYR A 58 0.29 -2.47 4.46
N ASN A 59 0.62 -3.15 3.36
CA ASN A 59 0.79 -2.54 2.04
C ASN A 59 -0.52 -1.92 1.52
N TYR A 60 -1.66 -2.60 1.68
CA TYR A 60 -2.97 -2.03 1.33
C TYR A 60 -3.32 -0.82 2.18
N ARG A 61 -3.04 -0.83 3.49
CA ARG A 61 -3.24 0.33 4.38
C ARG A 61 -2.35 1.50 3.95
N ALA A 62 -1.06 1.28 3.70
CA ALA A 62 -0.14 2.33 3.27
C ALA A 62 -0.56 2.94 1.91
N SER A 63 -1.00 2.09 0.98
CA SER A 63 -1.58 2.52 -0.30
C SER A 63 -2.85 3.37 -0.11
N ALA A 64 -3.79 2.92 0.73
CA ALA A 64 -5.00 3.67 1.05
C ALA A 64 -4.69 5.04 1.66
N GLN A 65 -3.76 5.12 2.63
CA GLN A 65 -3.33 6.39 3.23
C GLN A 65 -2.69 7.34 2.19
N SER A 66 -1.92 6.79 1.24
CA SER A 66 -1.35 7.57 0.13
C SER A 66 -2.45 8.10 -0.81
N MET A 67 -3.43 7.27 -1.17
CA MET A 67 -4.59 7.67 -1.99
C MET A 67 -5.44 8.73 -1.28
N GLU A 68 -5.70 8.60 0.02
CA GLU A 68 -6.39 9.62 0.82
C GLU A 68 -5.63 10.94 0.84
N LYS A 69 -4.30 10.92 1.01
CA LYS A 69 -3.48 12.14 1.01
C LYS A 69 -3.47 12.80 -0.38
N ALA A 70 -3.42 12.02 -1.45
CA ALA A 70 -3.54 12.52 -2.82
C ALA A 70 -4.92 13.14 -3.09
N ALA A 71 -6.01 12.46 -2.71
CA ALA A 71 -7.39 12.93 -2.89
C ALA A 71 -7.66 14.23 -2.10
N LYS A 72 -7.19 14.32 -0.84
CA LYS A 72 -7.27 15.56 -0.04
C LYS A 72 -6.53 16.70 -0.72
N LYS A 73 -5.33 16.44 -1.26
CA LYS A 73 -4.53 17.45 -1.97
C LYS A 73 -5.22 17.94 -3.25
N GLU A 74 -5.80 17.03 -4.03
CA GLU A 74 -6.51 17.37 -5.25
C GLU A 74 -7.78 18.19 -4.96
N ALA A 75 -8.55 17.80 -3.93
CA ALA A 75 -9.74 18.54 -3.51
C ALA A 75 -9.42 19.97 -3.06
N ASP A 76 -8.34 20.17 -2.30
CA ASP A 76 -7.91 21.48 -1.82
C ASP A 76 -7.46 22.40 -2.97
N LEU A 77 -6.68 21.85 -3.91
CA LEU A 77 -6.29 22.54 -5.15
C LEU A 77 -7.51 22.95 -6.00
N GLN A 78 -8.50 22.06 -6.13
CA GLN A 78 -9.74 22.36 -6.86
C GLN A 78 -10.58 23.44 -6.15
N ASN A 79 -10.64 23.44 -4.82
CA ASN A 79 -11.34 24.47 -4.03
C ASN A 79 -10.73 25.85 -4.28
N HIS A 80 -9.40 25.98 -4.21
CA HIS A 80 -8.70 27.24 -4.50
C HIS A 80 -8.93 27.73 -5.94
N ILE A 81 -8.88 26.84 -6.94
CA ILE A 81 -9.14 27.21 -8.34
C ILE A 81 -10.60 27.65 -8.53
N LEU A 82 -11.57 26.98 -7.89
CA LEU A 82 -12.98 27.34 -7.96
C LEU A 82 -13.25 28.70 -7.30
N ALA A 83 -12.65 28.96 -6.13
CA ALA A 83 -12.72 30.24 -5.44
C ALA A 83 -12.13 31.38 -6.29
N ALA A 84 -10.93 31.17 -6.86
CA ALA A 84 -10.29 32.13 -7.75
C ALA A 84 -11.18 32.51 -8.94
N LYS A 85 -11.82 31.52 -9.58
CA LYS A 85 -12.76 31.75 -10.67
C LYS A 85 -13.95 32.61 -10.24
N GLN A 86 -14.57 32.29 -9.10
CA GLN A 86 -15.71 33.06 -8.58
C GLN A 86 -15.35 34.54 -8.32
N TYR A 87 -14.15 34.81 -7.79
CA TYR A 87 -13.66 36.17 -7.63
C TYR A 87 -13.40 36.89 -8.97
N ILE A 88 -12.90 36.20 -10.00
CA ILE A 88 -12.73 36.75 -11.35
C ILE A 88 -14.09 37.10 -11.98
N ASP A 89 -15.08 36.19 -11.90
CA ASP A 89 -16.43 36.41 -12.42
C ASP A 89 -17.11 37.61 -11.71
N ALA A 90 -16.91 37.71 -10.39
CA ALA A 90 -17.41 38.82 -9.57
C ALA A 90 -16.69 40.15 -9.86
N ALA A 91 -15.39 40.12 -10.18
CA ALA A 91 -14.62 41.27 -10.63
C ALA A 91 -15.13 41.79 -11.98
N GLY A 92 -15.28 40.90 -12.96
CA GLY A 92 -15.81 41.23 -14.29
C GLY A 92 -17.21 41.86 -14.22
N THR A 93 -18.09 41.31 -13.37
CA THR A 93 -19.42 41.88 -13.12
C THR A 93 -19.35 43.32 -12.57
N ARG A 94 -18.40 43.60 -11.67
CA ARG A 94 -18.17 44.95 -11.14
C ARG A 94 -17.55 45.89 -12.18
N LEU A 95 -16.65 45.43 -13.06
CA LEU A 95 -16.12 46.24 -14.16
C LEU A 95 -17.25 46.70 -15.10
N SER A 96 -18.15 45.79 -15.49
CA SER A 96 -19.33 46.14 -16.29
C SER A 96 -20.21 47.17 -15.56
N SER A 97 -20.47 46.98 -14.26
CA SER A 97 -21.20 47.95 -13.44
C SER A 97 -20.50 49.31 -13.37
N ALA A 98 -19.18 49.35 -13.24
CA ALA A 98 -18.38 50.57 -13.22
C ALA A 98 -18.49 51.34 -14.55
N GLN A 99 -18.48 50.63 -15.68
CA GLN A 99 -18.66 51.20 -17.01
C GLN A 99 -20.07 51.81 -17.19
N GLU A 100 -21.13 51.14 -16.72
CA GLU A 100 -22.48 51.73 -16.73
C GLU A 100 -22.57 52.98 -15.84
N TYR A 101 -21.96 52.96 -14.64
CA TYR A 101 -21.89 54.15 -13.78
C TYR A 101 -21.11 55.32 -14.42
N GLN A 102 -20.06 55.05 -15.20
CA GLN A 102 -19.37 56.08 -15.98
C GLN A 102 -20.29 56.69 -17.06
N LYS A 103 -21.03 55.87 -17.81
CA LYS A 103 -21.95 56.35 -18.87
C LYS A 103 -23.04 57.28 -18.34
N ILE A 104 -23.55 57.03 -17.13
CA ILE A 104 -24.57 57.90 -16.48
C ILE A 104 -23.99 59.04 -15.65
N GLY A 105 -22.67 59.30 -15.73
CA GLY A 105 -22.03 60.41 -15.02
C GLY A 105 -21.96 60.25 -13.50
N ASN A 106 -21.87 59.01 -12.99
CA ASN A 106 -21.79 58.70 -11.55
C ASN A 106 -20.37 58.22 -11.16
N PRO A 107 -19.38 59.13 -11.03
CA PRO A 107 -17.98 58.76 -10.83
C PRO A 107 -17.72 58.11 -9.46
N VAL A 108 -18.52 58.43 -8.43
CA VAL A 108 -18.37 57.88 -7.08
C VAL A 108 -18.64 56.37 -7.08
N TRP A 109 -19.76 55.96 -7.69
CA TRP A 109 -20.10 54.54 -7.80
C TRP A 109 -19.21 53.80 -8.81
N ALA A 110 -18.83 54.45 -9.92
CA ALA A 110 -17.84 53.89 -10.83
C ALA A 110 -16.52 53.56 -10.13
N LYS A 111 -15.96 54.52 -9.36
CA LYS A 111 -14.73 54.29 -8.58
C LYS A 111 -14.89 53.15 -7.57
N ASN A 112 -15.99 53.13 -6.80
CA ASN A 112 -16.27 52.06 -5.85
C ASN A 112 -16.25 50.68 -6.51
N MET A 113 -16.84 50.54 -7.70
CA MET A 113 -16.88 49.27 -8.42
C MET A 113 -15.51 48.89 -9.00
N PHE A 114 -14.70 49.84 -9.48
CA PHE A 114 -13.29 49.57 -9.85
C PHE A 114 -12.44 49.15 -8.66
N ASP A 115 -12.53 49.86 -7.54
CA ASP A 115 -11.78 49.53 -6.31
C ASP A 115 -12.12 48.11 -5.84
N ARG A 116 -13.41 47.76 -5.78
CA ARG A 116 -13.87 46.43 -5.38
C ARG A 116 -13.48 45.34 -6.38
N SER A 117 -13.56 45.62 -7.69
CA SER A 117 -13.08 44.69 -8.72
C SER A 117 -11.59 44.40 -8.55
N THR A 118 -10.79 45.42 -8.21
CA THR A 118 -9.36 45.27 -7.95
C THR A 118 -9.12 44.41 -6.70
N THR A 119 -9.93 44.59 -5.65
CA THR A 119 -9.91 43.72 -4.46
C THR A 119 -10.21 42.27 -4.82
N ASP A 120 -11.27 41.99 -5.59
CA ASP A 120 -11.61 40.62 -5.98
C ASP A 120 -10.49 39.98 -6.82
N LEU A 121 -9.90 40.70 -7.79
CA LEU A 121 -8.78 40.20 -8.60
C LEU A 121 -7.53 39.89 -7.76
N ASN A 122 -7.23 40.72 -6.75
CA ASN A 122 -6.14 40.45 -5.81
C ASN A 122 -6.41 39.20 -4.97
N THR A 123 -7.66 38.98 -4.54
CA THR A 123 -8.05 37.75 -3.84
C THR A 123 -7.93 36.53 -4.77
N ALA A 124 -8.43 36.61 -6.01
CA ALA A 124 -8.27 35.55 -7.00
C ALA A 124 -6.80 35.19 -7.27
N ALA A 125 -5.92 36.20 -7.36
CA ALA A 125 -4.48 35.98 -7.52
C ALA A 125 -3.84 35.30 -6.29
N ASN A 126 -4.37 35.51 -5.09
CA ASN A 126 -3.90 34.83 -3.88
C ASN A 126 -4.41 33.38 -3.81
N GLU A 127 -5.66 33.12 -4.19
CA GLU A 127 -6.19 31.75 -4.34
C GLU A 127 -5.40 30.93 -5.39
N ILE A 128 -5.05 31.54 -6.54
CA ILE A 128 -4.19 30.90 -7.55
C ILE A 128 -2.79 30.58 -6.99
N LYS A 129 -2.20 31.46 -6.19
CA LYS A 129 -0.91 31.19 -5.52
C LYS A 129 -1.03 30.08 -4.47
N ALA A 130 -2.16 30.00 -3.76
CA ALA A 130 -2.43 28.93 -2.81
C ALA A 130 -2.51 27.57 -3.54
N ALA A 131 -3.26 27.48 -4.65
CA ALA A 131 -3.31 26.29 -5.51
C ALA A 131 -1.94 25.86 -6.09
N GLN A 132 -1.04 26.82 -6.32
CA GLN A 132 0.33 26.56 -6.80
C GLN A 132 1.32 26.19 -5.68
N SER A 133 0.98 26.46 -4.42
CA SER A 133 1.84 26.20 -3.28
C SER A 133 1.82 24.72 -2.90
N PRO A 134 2.96 24.09 -2.56
CA PRO A 134 2.94 22.74 -2.03
C PRO A 134 2.21 22.74 -0.69
N LEU A 135 1.11 21.99 -0.60
CA LEU A 135 0.34 21.88 0.64
C LEU A 135 1.24 21.46 1.81
N PRO A 136 0.99 22.00 3.02
CA PRO A 136 1.75 21.62 4.21
C PRO A 136 1.67 20.11 4.42
N ASN A 137 2.83 19.49 4.66
CA ASN A 137 2.92 18.08 4.99
C ASN A 137 2.48 17.84 6.44
N ASN A 138 1.17 17.84 6.64
CA ASN A 138 0.52 17.17 7.76
C ASN A 138 0.37 15.66 7.46
#